data_AF-A0A1S8SN47-F1
#
_entry.id   AF-A0A1S8SN47-F1
#
_cell.length_a   1.000
_cell.length_b   1.000
_cell.length_c   1.000
_cell.angle_alpha   90.00
_cell.angle_beta   90.00
_cell.angle_gamma   90.00
#
_symmetry.space_group_name_H-M   'P 1'
#
loop_
_entity.id
_entity.type
_entity.pdbx_description
1 polymer ?
#
loop_
_entity_poly.entity_id
_entity_poly.type
_entity_poly.pdbx_seq_one_letter_code
_entity_poly.pdbx_strand_id
1 'polypeptide(L)'
;MFEADEEFHKIIFEGSNKKRIWNSINDGSTEFQRIRMLRLAANSSWDNIIEQHKEIFDAIKNRNPQKAEEYMEEHLNMVTFDKNTVKEIYPNYFK
;
A
#
# COMPACT_ATOMS: atom_id res chain seq x y z
N MET A 1 -13.08 -3.57 2.17
CA MET A 1 -11.86 -3.01 2.81
C MET A 1 -10.71 -2.92 1.81
N PHE A 2 -10.34 -4.00 1.11
CA PHE A 2 -9.34 -3.97 0.02
C PHE A 2 -9.65 -2.94 -1.07
N GLU A 3 -10.89 -2.88 -1.57
CA GLU A 3 -11.31 -1.90 -2.59
C GLU A 3 -11.13 -0.44 -2.14
N ALA A 4 -11.30 -0.17 -0.84
CA ALA A 4 -11.12 1.18 -0.30
C ALA A 4 -9.64 1.54 -0.18
N ASP A 5 -8.77 0.58 0.16
CA ASP A 5 -7.32 0.74 0.08
C ASP A 5 -6.88 1.01 -1.37
N GLU A 6 -7.35 0.21 -2.32
CA GLU A 6 -7.11 0.43 -3.76
C GLU A 6 -7.51 1.84 -4.23
N GLU A 7 -8.72 2.28 -3.89
CA GLU A 7 -9.20 3.60 -4.30
C GLU A 7 -8.39 4.73 -3.63
N PHE A 8 -7.94 4.56 -2.38
CA PHE A 8 -7.06 5.51 -1.71
C PHE A 8 -5.75 5.71 -2.50
N HIS A 9 -5.06 4.61 -2.84
CA HIS A 9 -3.82 4.68 -3.62
C HIS A 9 -4.08 5.28 -5.01
N LYS A 10 -5.14 4.85 -5.70
CA LYS A 10 -5.53 5.38 -7.01
C LYS A 10 -5.73 6.89 -7.01
N ILE A 11 -6.43 7.44 -6.01
CA ILE A 11 -6.65 8.88 -5.87
C ILE A 11 -5.32 9.64 -5.77
N ILE A 12 -4.35 9.13 -5.02
CA ILE A 12 -3.02 9.75 -4.90
C ILE A 12 -2.28 9.74 -6.25
N PHE A 13 -2.31 8.61 -6.98
CA PHE A 13 -1.71 8.51 -8.31
C PHE A 13 -2.38 9.46 -9.31
N GLU A 14 -3.71 9.52 -9.35
CA GLU A 14 -4.44 10.39 -10.25
C GLU A 14 -4.20 11.87 -9.91
N GLY A 15 -4.26 12.25 -8.63
CA GLY A 15 -3.95 13.59 -8.15
C GLY A 15 -2.51 14.03 -8.44
N SER A 16 -1.59 13.07 -8.61
CA SER A 16 -0.19 13.31 -8.96
C SER A 16 0.08 13.25 -10.48
N ASN A 17 -0.95 13.18 -11.32
CA ASN A 17 -0.85 12.99 -12.78
C ASN A 17 -0.10 11.71 -13.19
N LYS A 18 -0.18 10.66 -12.37
CA LYS A 18 0.49 9.36 -12.57
C LYS A 18 -0.47 8.22 -12.88
N LYS A 19 -1.66 8.50 -13.42
CA LYS A 19 -2.67 7.50 -13.79
C LYS A 19 -2.14 6.36 -14.66
N ARG A 20 -1.21 6.65 -15.59
CA ARG A 20 -0.59 5.61 -16.42
C ARG A 20 0.24 4.62 -15.58
N ILE A 21 0.95 5.11 -14.57
CA ILE A 21 1.73 4.27 -13.65
C ILE A 21 0.79 3.41 -12.81
N TRP A 22 -0.29 3.99 -12.28
CA TRP A 22 -1.33 3.23 -11.58
C TRP A 22 -1.85 2.06 -12.42
N ASN A 23 -2.23 2.31 -13.67
CA ASN A 23 -2.72 1.27 -14.56
C ASN A 23 -1.67 0.17 -14.83
N SER A 24 -0.39 0.52 -14.91
CA SER A 24 0.69 -0.46 -15.08
C SER A 24 0.93 -1.31 -13.84
N ILE A 25 0.77 -0.74 -12.64
CA ILE A 25 0.97 -1.46 -11.38
C ILE A 25 -0.27 -2.27 -11.00
N ASN A 26 -1.48 -1.78 -11.31
CA ASN A 26 -2.74 -2.37 -10.90
C ASN A 26 -3.32 -3.44 -11.84
N ASP A 27 -2.52 -3.97 -12.76
CA ASP A 27 -2.95 -5.04 -13.67
C ASP A 27 -3.17 -6.41 -12.95
N GLY A 28 -3.19 -6.46 -11.61
CA GLY A 28 -3.41 -7.66 -10.77
C GLY A 28 -2.32 -8.75 -10.87
N SER A 29 -1.48 -8.67 -11.89
CA SER A 29 -0.39 -9.58 -12.23
C SER A 29 0.93 -9.19 -11.56
N THR A 30 1.03 -7.96 -11.04
CA THR A 30 2.26 -7.45 -10.44
C THR A 30 2.51 -8.05 -9.07
N GLU A 31 3.78 -8.35 -8.77
CA GLU A 31 4.20 -8.82 -7.45
C GLU A 31 3.74 -7.84 -6.34
N PHE A 32 3.74 -6.53 -6.65
CA PHE A 32 3.29 -5.49 -5.74
C PHE A 32 1.82 -5.63 -5.32
N GLN A 33 0.90 -5.81 -6.27
CA GLN A 33 -0.52 -5.95 -5.95
C GLN A 33 -0.82 -7.23 -5.17
N ARG A 34 -0.14 -8.30 -5.56
CA ARG A 34 -0.24 -9.59 -4.87
C ARG A 34 0.21 -9.50 -3.42
N ILE A 35 1.34 -8.84 -3.16
CA ILE A 35 1.84 -8.67 -1.80
C ILE A 35 0.91 -7.77 -0.97
N ARG A 36 0.36 -6.69 -1.55
CA ARG A 36 -0.61 -5.84 -0.86
C ARG A 36 -1.88 -6.61 -0.46
N MET A 37 -2.42 -7.45 -1.35
CA MET A 37 -3.54 -8.34 -1.02
C MET A 37 -3.19 -9.29 0.13
N LEU A 38 -2.03 -9.96 0.07
CA LEU A 38 -1.62 -10.90 1.12
C LEU A 38 -1.41 -10.21 2.48
N ARG A 39 -0.81 -9.02 2.50
CA ARG A 39 -0.68 -8.21 3.73
C ARG A 39 -2.05 -7.91 4.32
N LEU A 40 -2.99 -7.45 3.50
CA LEU A 40 -4.34 -7.11 3.97
C LEU A 40 -5.12 -8.34 4.46
N ALA A 41 -4.83 -9.52 3.91
CA ALA A 41 -5.39 -10.79 4.38
C ALA A 41 -4.73 -11.30 5.68
N ALA A 42 -3.42 -11.08 5.85
CA ALA A 42 -2.64 -11.55 6.99
C ALA A 42 -2.70 -10.62 8.21
N ASN A 43 -2.87 -9.31 7.98
CA ASN A 43 -2.81 -8.30 9.03
C ASN A 43 -4.16 -8.19 9.77
N SER A 44 -4.15 -8.50 11.06
CA SER A 44 -5.32 -8.48 11.93
C SER A 44 -5.69 -7.07 12.45
N SER A 45 -4.86 -6.05 12.20
CA SER A 45 -5.07 -4.67 12.68
C SER A 45 -5.31 -3.68 11.54
N TRP A 46 -6.55 -3.67 11.02
CA TRP A 46 -7.00 -2.66 10.06
C TRP A 46 -6.93 -1.24 10.61
N ASP A 47 -7.06 -1.07 11.92
CA ASP A 47 -6.99 0.23 12.58
C ASP A 47 -5.64 0.91 12.36
N ASN A 48 -4.54 0.14 12.38
CA ASN A 48 -3.20 0.67 12.11
C ASN A 48 -3.05 1.15 10.66
N ILE A 49 -3.64 0.43 9.69
CA ILE A 49 -3.61 0.83 8.27
C ILE A 49 -4.41 2.11 8.06
N ILE A 50 -5.59 2.20 8.67
CA ILE A 50 -6.42 3.39 8.60
C ILE A 50 -5.67 4.60 9.17
N GLU A 51 -4.96 4.44 10.29
CA GLU A 51 -4.20 5.54 10.88
C GLU A 51 -3.05 5.99 9.97
N GLN A 52 -2.32 5.06 9.36
CA GLN A 52 -1.30 5.39 8.36
C GLN A 52 -1.88 6.18 7.18
N HIS A 53 -3.05 5.78 6.66
CA HIS A 53 -3.70 6.51 5.58
C HIS A 53 -4.08 7.94 5.98
N LYS A 54 -4.50 8.17 7.23
CA LYS A 54 -4.78 9.52 7.73
C LYS A 54 -3.52 10.36 7.80
N GLU A 55 -2.41 9.82 8.32
CA GLU A 55 -1.13 10.53 8.40
C GLU A 55 -0.62 10.94 7.01
N ILE A 56 -0.69 10.02 6.03
CA ILE A 56 -0.37 10.31 4.62
C ILE A 56 -1.29 11.41 4.07
N PHE A 57 -2.61 11.28 4.28
CA PHE A 57 -3.58 12.25 3.81
C PHE A 57 -3.34 13.64 4.41
N ASP A 58 -3.10 13.73 5.71
CA ASP A 58 -2.86 15.00 6.39
C ASP A 58 -1.55 15.64 5.96
N ALA A 59 -0.50 14.85 5.72
CA ALA A 59 0.75 15.37 5.15
C ALA A 59 0.55 15.96 3.74
N ILE A 60 -0.20 15.26 2.87
CA ILE A 60 -0.55 15.74 1.53
C ILE A 60 -1.40 17.02 1.62
N LYS A 61 -2.45 17.01 2.44
CA LYS A 61 -3.38 18.13 2.64
C LYS A 61 -2.65 19.39 3.13
N ASN A 62 -1.69 19.22 4.04
CA ASN A 62 -0.88 20.31 4.59
C ASN A 62 0.31 20.70 3.69
N ARG A 63 0.41 20.13 2.48
CA ARG A 63 1.49 20.39 1.51
C ARG A 63 2.88 20.16 2.10
N ASN A 64 3.02 19.11 2.91
CA ASN A 64 4.30 18.68 3.46
C ASN A 64 4.80 17.43 2.70
N PRO A 65 5.48 17.60 1.54
CA PRO A 65 5.88 16.47 0.70
C PRO A 65 6.87 15.54 1.40
N GLN A 66 7.73 16.09 2.27
CA GLN A 66 8.76 15.32 2.96
C GLN A 66 8.14 14.33 3.95
N LYS A 67 7.15 14.77 4.74
CA LYS A 67 6.36 13.87 5.59
C LYS A 67 5.49 12.90 4.80
N ALA A 68 4.91 13.35 3.70
CA ALA A 68 4.07 12.48 2.87
C ALA A 68 4.89 11.32 2.29
N GLU A 69 6.13 11.58 1.88
CA GLU A 69 7.09 10.57 1.43
C GLU A 69 7.48 9.64 2.58
N GLU A 70 7.90 10.18 3.74
CA GLU A 70 8.26 9.40 4.93
C GLU A 70 7.13 8.43 5.35
N TYR A 71 5.91 8.93 5.52
CA TYR A 71 4.77 8.09 5.91
C TYR A 71 4.37 7.07 4.84
N MET A 72 4.50 7.41 3.56
CA MET A 72 4.24 6.46 2.48
C MET A 72 5.32 5.36 2.46
N GLU A 73 6.59 5.71 2.64
CA GLU A 73 7.68 4.74 2.76
C GLU A 73 7.45 3.81 3.93
N GLU A 74 7.08 4.31 5.11
CA GLU A 74 6.76 3.46 6.27
C GLU A 74 5.56 2.53 6.01
N HIS A 75 4.47 3.08 5.44
CA HIS A 75 3.28 2.32 5.09
C HIS A 75 3.59 1.19 4.10
N LEU A 76 4.44 1.46 3.11
CA LEU A 76 4.90 0.50 2.12
C LEU A 76 6.00 -0.42 2.66
N ASN A 77 6.87 0.00 3.59
CA ASN A 77 7.95 -0.84 4.15
C ASN A 77 7.46 -1.79 5.25
N MET A 78 6.26 -1.60 5.80
CA MET A 78 5.60 -2.69 6.51
C MET A 78 5.38 -3.93 5.62
N VAL A 79 5.40 -3.77 4.30
CA VAL A 79 5.39 -4.88 3.34
C VAL A 79 6.67 -5.72 3.41
N THR A 80 7.81 -5.13 3.78
CA THR A 80 9.09 -5.85 3.91
C THR A 80 9.21 -6.60 5.23
N PHE A 81 8.62 -6.09 6.32
CA PHE A 81 8.58 -6.80 7.60
C PHE A 81 7.76 -8.10 7.53
N ASP A 82 6.81 -8.15 6.59
CA ASP A 82 5.92 -9.29 6.35
C ASP A 82 6.44 -10.22 5.24
N LYS A 83 7.56 -9.93 4.55
CA LYS A 83 8.00 -10.79 3.42
C LYS A 83 8.48 -12.17 3.87
N ASN A 84 9.10 -12.26 5.05
CA ASN A 84 9.50 -13.54 5.64
C ASN A 84 8.30 -14.29 6.21
N THR A 85 7.40 -13.59 6.90
CA THR A 85 6.17 -14.16 7.49
C THR A 85 5.18 -14.60 6.41
N VAL A 86 4.98 -13.83 5.35
CA VAL A 86 4.15 -14.20 4.18
C VAL A 86 4.78 -15.34 3.39
N LYS A 87 6.12 -15.45 3.30
CA LYS A 87 6.78 -16.64 2.73
C LYS A 87 6.57 -17.89 3.59
N GLU A 88 6.57 -17.75 4.92
CA GLU A 88 6.28 -18.86 5.84
C GLU A 88 4.80 -19.28 5.78
N ILE A 89 3.87 -18.34 5.66
CA ILE A 89 2.42 -18.61 5.61
C ILE A 89 1.97 -19.07 4.21
N TYR A 90 2.58 -18.53 3.14
CA TYR A 90 2.24 -18.83 1.73
C TYR A 90 3.46 -19.29 0.91
N PRO A 91 4.12 -20.41 1.27
CA PRO A 91 5.37 -20.85 0.65
C PRO A 91 5.25 -21.22 -0.84
N ASN A 92 4.04 -21.55 -1.30
CA ASN A 92 3.80 -21.91 -2.71
C ASN A 92 3.43 -20.72 -3.60
N TYR A 93 3.32 -19.51 -3.05
CA TYR A 93 2.86 -18.33 -3.79
C TYR A 93 3.98 -17.58 -4.53
N PHE A 94 5.24 -17.77 -4.11
CA PHE A 94 6.44 -17.14 -4.70
C PHE A 94 7.30 -18.10 -5.54
N LYS A 95 6.76 -19.25 -5.97
CA LYS A 95 7.46 -20.17 -6.87
C LYS A 95 7.52 -19.64 -8.30
#